data_AF-A0A938RDK3-F1
#
_entry.id   AF-A0A938RDK3-F1
#
_cell.length_a   1.000
_cell.length_b   1.000
_cell.length_c   1.000
_cell.angle_alpha   90.00
_cell.angle_beta   90.00
_cell.angle_gamma   90.00
#
_symmetry.space_group_name_H-M   'P 1'
#
loop_
_entity.id
_entity.type
_entity.pdbx_description
1 polymer ?
#
loop_
_entity_poly.entity_id
_entity_poly.type
_entity_poly.pdbx_seq_one_letter_code
_entity_poly.pdbx_strand_id
1 'polypeptide(L)'
;MILTLFKDFDIVFRDVAFALAPLLLFFSLFQFFVLRLPKRQVIKMIKGVALTFVGLSLFLQGVHIGFMPVGELMGMTIGSLKYNWILIPIGFLLGFAVIMAEPAVRVLVTEVEKTSSGYINRNNMLYALCIGVAFSVSLSMIRVLTGISIWYFIVPGYLIALMLMRFVSSEFVAIAFDAGGAATGPMTVTFILSMTVGVAKQLDNREP
;
A
#
# COMPACT_ATOMS: atom_id res chain seq x y z
N MET A 1 -7.12 19.99 -23.40
CA MET A 1 -6.38 18.72 -23.27
C MET A 1 -5.58 18.61 -21.98
N ILE A 2 -4.89 19.66 -21.49
CA ILE A 2 -4.21 19.62 -20.17
C ILE A 2 -5.18 19.88 -19.01
N LEU A 3 -6.16 20.77 -19.17
CA LEU A 3 -7.16 21.07 -18.13
C LEU A 3 -8.01 19.84 -17.74
N THR A 4 -8.20 18.89 -18.66
CA THR A 4 -8.89 17.62 -18.37
C THR A 4 -8.07 16.70 -17.46
N LEU A 5 -6.74 16.88 -17.39
CA LEU A 5 -5.88 16.14 -16.45
C LEU A 5 -6.01 16.64 -15.00
N PHE A 6 -6.59 17.83 -14.78
CA PHE A 6 -6.81 18.39 -13.46
C PHE A 6 -8.29 18.44 -13.09
N LYS A 7 -9.13 17.71 -13.84
CA LYS A 7 -10.52 17.52 -13.47
C LYS A 7 -10.56 16.79 -12.12
N ASP A 8 -11.40 17.27 -11.21
CA ASP A 8 -11.60 16.73 -9.86
C ASP A 8 -10.34 16.76 -8.96
N PHE A 9 -9.34 17.58 -9.33
CA PHE A 9 -8.10 17.72 -8.55
C PHE A 9 -8.34 18.31 -7.15
N ASP A 10 -9.40 19.10 -6.98
CA ASP A 10 -9.84 19.63 -5.69
C ASP A 10 -10.21 18.52 -4.71
N ILE A 11 -10.78 17.43 -5.21
CA ILE A 11 -11.12 16.24 -4.41
C ILE A 11 -9.82 15.56 -3.94
N VAL A 12 -8.90 15.28 -4.87
CA VAL A 12 -7.60 14.65 -4.54
C VAL A 12 -6.82 15.51 -3.55
N PHE A 13 -6.79 16.83 -3.76
CA PHE A 13 -6.14 17.77 -2.84
C PHE A 13 -6.73 17.70 -1.43
N ARG A 14 -8.06 17.61 -1.33
CA ARG A 14 -8.78 17.49 -0.06
C ARG A 14 -8.52 16.15 0.63
N ASP A 15 -8.49 15.06 -0.11
CA ASP A 15 -8.20 13.72 0.41
C ASP A 15 -6.78 13.66 0.99
N VAL A 16 -5.80 14.22 0.29
CA VAL A 16 -4.42 14.33 0.79
C VAL A 16 -4.35 15.22 2.03
N ALA A 17 -5.12 16.32 2.07
CA ALA A 17 -5.16 17.20 3.24
C ALA A 17 -5.71 16.47 4.46
N PHE A 18 -6.80 15.71 4.30
CA PHE A 18 -7.37 14.90 5.38
C PHE A 18 -6.46 13.74 5.80
N ALA A 19 -5.70 13.15 4.88
CA ALA A 19 -4.74 12.10 5.21
C ALA A 19 -3.55 12.64 6.03
N LEU A 20 -3.05 13.84 5.73
CA LEU A 20 -1.90 14.44 6.42
C LEU A 20 -2.27 15.24 7.67
N ALA A 21 -3.51 15.73 7.80
CA ALA A 21 -3.94 16.54 8.93
C ALA A 21 -3.76 15.84 10.30
N PRO A 22 -4.14 14.56 10.50
CA PRO A 22 -3.89 13.85 11.75
C PRO A 22 -2.41 13.75 12.11
N LEU A 23 -1.55 13.51 11.11
CA LEU A 23 -0.10 13.44 11.29
C LEU A 23 0.45 14.80 11.76
N LEU A 24 0.04 15.89 11.12
CA LEU A 24 0.43 17.25 11.50
C LEU A 24 -0.08 17.65 12.89
N LEU A 25 -1.30 17.26 13.23
CA LEU A 25 -1.90 17.49 14.54
C LEU A 25 -1.13 16.74 15.62
N PHE A 26 -0.87 15.45 15.41
CA PHE A 26 -0.11 14.62 16.34
C PHE A 26 1.31 15.14 16.52
N PHE A 27 1.99 15.47 15.42
CA PHE A 27 3.31 16.09 15.48
C PHE A 27 3.31 17.40 16.26
N SER A 28 2.33 18.28 16.01
CA SER A 28 2.23 19.57 16.72
C SER A 28 2.03 19.39 18.22
N LEU A 29 1.20 18.42 18.61
CA LEU A 29 0.97 18.06 20.01
C LEU A 29 2.27 17.54 20.66
N PHE A 30 2.93 16.57 20.03
CA PHE A 30 4.18 16.01 20.55
C PHE A 30 5.32 17.02 20.56
N GLN A 31 5.40 17.89 19.55
CA GLN A 31 6.40 18.95 19.48
C GLN A 31 6.27 19.93 20.65
N PHE A 32 5.05 20.28 21.04
CA PHE A 32 4.79 21.21 22.14
C PHE A 32 5.00 20.56 23.52
N PHE A 33 4.47 19.34 23.73
CA PHE A 33 4.48 18.71 25.04
C PHE A 33 5.73 17.86 25.33
N VAL A 34 6.27 17.14 24.34
CA VAL A 34 7.26 16.06 24.54
C VAL A 34 8.61 16.35 23.87
N LEU A 35 8.63 16.52 22.54
CA LEU A 35 9.86 16.53 21.75
C LEU A 35 10.68 17.82 21.90
N ARG A 36 10.02 18.99 21.98
CA ARG A 36 10.65 20.32 22.12
C ARG A 36 11.82 20.56 21.14
N LEU A 37 11.68 20.12 19.88
CA LEU A 37 12.75 20.21 18.89
C LEU A 37 13.14 21.67 18.60
N PRO A 38 14.42 21.95 18.29
CA PRO A 38 14.86 23.29 17.91
C PRO A 38 14.13 23.79 16.65
N LYS A 39 13.84 25.10 16.60
CA LYS A 39 13.09 25.74 15.50
C LYS A 39 13.57 25.32 14.10
N ARG A 40 14.88 25.14 13.92
CA ARG A 40 15.48 24.71 12.64
C ARG A 40 14.98 23.33 12.19
N GLN A 41 14.80 22.37 13.11
CA GLN A 41 14.27 21.05 12.79
C GLN A 41 12.77 21.09 12.48
N VAL A 42 12.00 21.87 13.24
CA VAL A 42 10.56 22.06 12.98
C VAL A 42 10.33 22.66 11.59
N ILE A 43 11.10 23.68 11.21
CA ILE A 43 11.01 24.28 9.86
C ILE A 43 11.34 23.26 8.77
N LYS A 44 12.38 22.42 8.97
CA LYS A 44 12.70 21.35 8.00
C LYS A 44 11.52 20.38 7.86
N MET A 45 10.89 20.02 8.97
CA MET A 45 9.78 19.07 8.97
C MET A 45 8.53 19.64 8.29
N ILE A 46 8.17 20.89 8.58
CA ILE A 46 7.06 21.59 7.90
C ILE A 46 7.32 21.68 6.39
N LYS A 47 8.54 22.02 5.97
CA LYS A 47 8.91 22.03 4.54
C LYS A 47 8.78 20.65 3.90
N GLY A 48 9.21 19.61 4.62
CA GLY A 48 9.04 18.22 4.19
C GLY A 48 7.57 17.87 3.98
N VAL A 49 6.71 18.16 4.96
CA VAL A 49 5.27 17.89 4.85
C VAL A 49 4.64 18.68 3.70
N ALA A 50 5.00 19.95 3.50
CA ALA A 50 4.49 20.75 2.39
C ALA A 50 4.90 20.15 1.03
N LEU A 51 6.15 19.69 0.89
CA LEU A 51 6.63 19.04 -0.33
C LEU A 51 5.92 17.70 -0.56
N THR A 52 5.75 16.89 0.50
CA THR A 52 4.99 15.63 0.45
C THR A 52 3.54 15.86 0.06
N PHE A 53 2.89 16.89 0.60
CA PHE A 53 1.51 17.24 0.28
C PHE A 53 1.34 17.55 -1.21
N VAL A 54 2.19 18.41 -1.77
CA VAL A 54 2.17 18.75 -3.20
C VAL A 54 2.50 17.52 -4.05
N GLY A 55 3.56 16.79 -3.69
CA GLY A 55 4.00 15.60 -4.42
C GLY A 55 2.94 14.50 -4.46
N LEU A 56 2.32 14.20 -3.30
CA LEU A 56 1.29 13.17 -3.19
C LEU A 56 0.01 13.58 -3.93
N SER A 57 -0.38 14.86 -3.89
CA SER A 57 -1.55 15.35 -4.63
C SER A 57 -1.37 15.17 -6.14
N LEU A 58 -0.23 15.60 -6.69
CA LEU A 58 0.08 15.43 -8.11
C LEU A 58 0.23 13.96 -8.50
N PHE A 59 0.86 13.17 -7.62
CA PHE A 59 1.02 11.73 -7.82
C PHE A 59 -0.32 11.00 -7.89
N LEU A 60 -1.20 11.22 -6.90
CA LEU A 60 -2.52 10.60 -6.86
C LEU A 60 -3.40 11.06 -8.02
N GLN A 61 -3.31 12.32 -8.45
CA GLN A 61 -4.00 12.76 -9.66
C GLN A 61 -3.56 11.95 -10.89
N GLY A 62 -2.24 11.72 -11.04
CA GLY A 62 -1.70 10.86 -12.09
C GLY A 62 -2.20 9.41 -11.98
N VAL A 63 -2.33 8.89 -10.76
CA VAL A 63 -2.87 7.54 -10.50
C VAL A 63 -4.36 7.44 -10.87
N HIS A 64 -5.18 8.43 -10.49
CA HIS A 64 -6.62 8.46 -10.79
C HIS A 64 -6.91 8.49 -12.29
N ILE A 65 -6.12 9.22 -13.08
CA ILE A 65 -6.36 9.37 -14.52
C ILE A 65 -5.66 8.28 -15.34
N GLY A 66 -4.49 7.83 -14.89
CA GLY A 66 -3.69 6.84 -15.61
C GLY A 66 -3.90 5.42 -15.12
N PHE A 67 -3.46 5.15 -13.89
CA PHE A 67 -3.33 3.78 -13.38
C PHE A 67 -4.67 3.13 -13.03
N MET A 68 -5.59 3.85 -12.39
CA MET A 68 -6.88 3.27 -11.97
C MET A 68 -7.74 2.78 -13.14
N PRO A 69 -7.98 3.58 -14.21
CA PRO A 69 -8.77 3.13 -15.35
C PRO A 69 -8.13 1.93 -16.06
N VAL A 70 -6.80 1.91 -16.16
CA VAL A 70 -6.06 0.78 -16.74
C VAL A 70 -6.26 -0.48 -15.89
N GLY A 71 -6.10 -0.37 -14.57
CA GLY A 71 -6.33 -1.51 -13.66
C GLY A 71 -7.76 -2.04 -13.79
N GLU A 72 -8.76 -1.15 -13.82
CA GLU A 72 -10.17 -1.54 -13.97
C GLU A 72 -10.45 -2.24 -15.31
N LEU A 73 -9.94 -1.70 -16.43
CA LEU A 73 -10.06 -2.32 -17.75
C LEU A 73 -9.39 -3.70 -17.80
N MET A 74 -8.21 -3.84 -17.21
CA MET A 74 -7.54 -5.13 -17.08
C MET A 74 -8.38 -6.12 -16.27
N GLY A 75 -8.94 -5.66 -15.15
CA GLY A 75 -9.82 -6.44 -14.29
C GLY A 75 -11.06 -6.95 -15.01
N MET A 76 -11.79 -6.05 -15.70
CA MET A 76 -12.98 -6.42 -16.48
C MET A 76 -12.64 -7.41 -17.59
N THR A 77 -11.54 -7.19 -18.30
CA THR A 77 -11.08 -8.08 -19.38
C THR A 77 -10.81 -9.48 -18.84
N ILE A 78 -10.03 -9.60 -17.76
CA ILE A 78 -9.70 -10.89 -17.15
C ILE A 78 -10.93 -11.56 -16.55
N GLY A 79 -11.81 -10.79 -15.89
CA GLY A 79 -13.06 -11.28 -15.29
C GLY A 79 -14.01 -11.87 -16.32
N SER A 80 -14.00 -11.35 -17.56
CA SER A 80 -14.86 -11.82 -18.66
C SER A 80 -14.40 -13.14 -19.29
N LEU A 81 -13.17 -13.57 -19.00
CA LEU A 81 -12.62 -14.80 -19.56
C LEU A 81 -13.32 -16.02 -18.98
N LYS A 82 -13.58 -17.03 -19.83
CA LYS A 82 -14.08 -18.34 -19.39
C LYS A 82 -13.13 -19.03 -18.39
N TYR A 83 -11.84 -18.72 -18.45
CA TYR A 83 -10.78 -19.23 -17.57
C TYR A 83 -10.29 -18.14 -16.60
N ASN A 84 -11.22 -17.43 -15.95
CA ASN A 84 -10.95 -16.34 -15.00
C ASN A 84 -10.04 -16.73 -13.80
N TRP A 85 -9.80 -18.02 -13.53
CA TRP A 85 -8.79 -18.49 -12.57
C TRP A 85 -7.37 -17.97 -12.85
N ILE A 86 -7.07 -17.56 -14.10
CA ILE A 86 -5.82 -16.91 -14.47
C ILE A 86 -5.56 -15.61 -13.70
N LEU A 87 -6.60 -15.02 -13.10
CA LEU A 87 -6.47 -13.89 -12.20
C LEU A 87 -5.56 -14.18 -11.01
N ILE A 88 -5.50 -15.43 -10.51
CA ILE A 88 -4.68 -15.79 -9.35
C ILE A 88 -3.17 -15.62 -9.64
N PRO A 89 -2.59 -16.28 -10.67
CA PRO A 89 -1.18 -16.07 -10.99
C PRO A 89 -0.88 -14.65 -11.48
N ILE A 90 -1.82 -13.97 -12.14
CA ILE A 90 -1.66 -12.55 -12.50
C ILE A 90 -1.59 -11.69 -11.23
N GLY A 91 -2.48 -11.91 -10.27
CA GLY A 91 -2.50 -11.23 -8.98
C GLY A 91 -1.21 -11.46 -8.19
N PHE A 92 -0.64 -12.67 -8.24
CA PHE A 92 0.68 -12.95 -7.67
C PHE A 92 1.76 -12.05 -8.28
N LEU A 93 1.88 -12.06 -9.61
CA LEU A 93 2.89 -11.30 -10.34
C LEU A 93 2.72 -9.80 -10.12
N LEU A 94 1.49 -9.32 -10.13
CA LEU A 94 1.17 -7.91 -9.85
C LEU A 94 1.51 -7.53 -8.41
N GLY A 95 1.10 -8.34 -7.42
CA GLY A 95 1.44 -8.08 -6.02
C GLY A 95 2.95 -8.01 -5.80
N PHE A 96 3.71 -8.91 -6.44
CA PHE A 96 5.17 -8.86 -6.42
C PHE A 96 5.72 -7.59 -7.07
N ALA A 97 5.28 -7.29 -8.29
CA ALA A 97 5.79 -6.17 -9.08
C ALA A 97 5.47 -4.81 -8.44
N VAL A 98 4.28 -4.66 -7.85
CA VAL A 98 3.86 -3.39 -7.25
C VAL A 98 4.64 -3.11 -5.97
N ILE A 99 4.87 -4.11 -5.11
CA ILE A 99 5.75 -3.93 -3.93
C ILE A 99 7.19 -3.67 -4.33
N MET A 100 7.67 -4.32 -5.39
CA MET A 100 8.99 -4.02 -5.95
C MET A 100 9.08 -2.58 -6.45
N ALA A 101 7.99 -2.03 -6.98
CA ALA A 101 7.92 -0.65 -7.47
C ALA A 101 7.64 0.37 -6.35
N GLU A 102 7.11 -0.04 -5.20
CA GLU A 102 6.65 0.83 -4.12
C GLU A 102 7.83 1.57 -3.46
N PRO A 103 7.90 2.91 -3.58
CA PRO A 103 9.00 3.69 -3.01
C PRO A 103 9.04 3.62 -1.47
N ALA A 104 7.87 3.57 -0.80
CA ALA A 104 7.81 3.52 0.66
C ALA A 104 8.50 2.26 1.21
N VAL A 105 8.27 1.10 0.58
CA VAL A 105 8.93 -0.16 0.93
C VAL A 105 10.44 -0.06 0.75
N ARG A 106 10.91 0.57 -0.35
CA ARG A 106 12.35 0.77 -0.61
C ARG A 106 13.03 1.64 0.43
N VAL A 107 12.34 2.69 0.90
CA VAL A 107 12.82 3.54 1.99
C VAL A 107 12.90 2.72 3.28
N LEU A 108 11.84 1.99 3.64
CA LEU A 108 11.81 1.16 4.84
C LEU A 108 12.97 0.15 4.87
N VAL A 109 13.15 -0.63 3.79
CA VAL A 109 14.20 -1.65 3.78
C VAL A 109 15.61 -1.06 3.89
N THR A 110 15.79 0.17 3.40
CA THR A 110 17.06 0.90 3.51
C THR A 110 17.28 1.43 4.92
N GLU A 111 16.23 1.94 5.59
CA GLU A 111 16.33 2.42 6.97
C GLU A 111 16.54 1.28 7.97
N VAL A 112 15.92 0.12 7.73
CA VAL A 112 16.15 -1.09 8.53
C VAL A 112 17.58 -1.61 8.38
N GLU A 113 18.12 -1.66 7.16
CA GLU A 113 19.51 -2.07 6.92
C GLU A 113 20.50 -1.12 7.62
N LYS A 114 20.31 0.20 7.50
CA LYS A 114 21.15 1.20 8.17
C LYS A 114 21.09 1.08 9.69
N THR A 115 19.89 0.94 10.24
CA THR A 115 19.70 0.90 11.71
C THR A 115 20.20 -0.42 12.30
N SER A 116 20.15 -1.51 11.53
CA SER A 116 20.67 -2.82 11.92
C SER A 116 22.18 -2.98 11.68
N SER A 117 22.91 -1.93 11.29
CA SER A 117 24.33 -2.00 10.90
C SER A 117 24.62 -3.06 9.83
N GLY A 118 23.67 -3.30 8.92
CA GLY A 118 23.79 -4.29 7.85
C GLY A 118 23.50 -5.74 8.25
N TYR A 119 23.07 -6.01 9.49
CA TYR A 119 22.66 -7.35 9.92
C TYR A 119 21.45 -7.85 9.14
N ILE A 120 20.49 -6.96 8.83
CA ILE A 120 19.32 -7.27 8.01
C ILE A 120 19.59 -6.81 6.58
N ASN A 121 19.79 -7.75 5.67
CA ASN A 121 20.03 -7.45 4.27
C ASN A 121 18.77 -6.87 3.60
N ARG A 122 18.93 -5.71 2.97
CA ARG A 122 17.85 -5.00 2.28
C ARG A 122 17.14 -5.83 1.21
N ASN A 123 17.88 -6.59 0.40
CA ASN A 123 17.31 -7.35 -0.71
C ASN A 123 16.52 -8.56 -0.19
N ASN A 124 17.03 -9.24 0.83
CA ASN A 124 16.33 -10.38 1.43
C ASN A 124 14.99 -9.94 2.02
N MET A 125 14.99 -8.79 2.72
CA MET A 125 13.75 -8.24 3.27
C MET A 125 12.80 -7.79 2.17
N LEU A 126 13.30 -7.12 1.12
CA LEU A 126 12.48 -6.70 -0.03
C LEU A 126 11.80 -7.91 -0.70
N TYR A 127 12.55 -8.97 -1.01
CA TYR A 127 11.96 -10.17 -1.62
C TYR A 127 10.98 -10.88 -0.70
N ALA A 128 11.26 -10.95 0.60
CA ALA A 128 10.31 -11.50 1.57
C ALA A 128 8.97 -10.74 1.58
N LEU A 129 9.02 -9.40 1.53
CA LEU A 129 7.84 -8.56 1.44
C LEU A 129 7.10 -8.74 0.10
N CYS A 130 7.82 -8.73 -1.03
CA CYS A 130 7.23 -8.96 -2.34
C CYS A 130 6.50 -10.30 -2.40
N ILE A 131 7.12 -11.36 -1.89
CA ILE A 131 6.53 -12.71 -1.87
C ILE A 131 5.32 -12.76 -0.94
N GLY A 132 5.42 -12.22 0.28
CA GLY A 132 4.32 -12.22 1.25
C GLY A 132 3.09 -11.47 0.74
N VAL A 133 3.28 -10.31 0.12
CA VAL A 133 2.20 -9.54 -0.50
C VAL A 133 1.67 -10.25 -1.75
N ALA A 134 2.53 -10.80 -2.61
CA ALA A 134 2.09 -11.56 -3.78
C ALA A 134 1.18 -12.74 -3.41
N PHE A 135 1.52 -13.49 -2.35
CA PHE A 135 0.66 -14.54 -1.81
C PHE A 135 -0.66 -13.99 -1.27
N SER A 136 -0.61 -12.89 -0.51
CA SER A 136 -1.81 -12.24 0.05
C SER A 136 -2.76 -11.74 -1.05
N VAL A 137 -2.22 -11.14 -2.10
CA VAL A 137 -2.98 -10.66 -3.27
C VAL A 137 -3.56 -11.84 -4.03
N SER A 138 -2.80 -12.92 -4.23
CA SER A 138 -3.31 -14.14 -4.88
C SER A 138 -4.47 -14.74 -4.10
N LEU A 139 -4.38 -14.76 -2.78
CA LEU A 139 -5.43 -15.23 -1.90
C LEU A 139 -6.67 -14.33 -1.98
N SER A 140 -6.46 -13.01 -2.09
CA SER A 140 -7.53 -12.06 -2.37
C SER A 140 -8.21 -12.34 -3.71
N MET A 141 -7.45 -12.67 -4.76
CA MET A 141 -8.04 -13.04 -6.06
C MET A 141 -8.90 -14.31 -5.97
N ILE A 142 -8.47 -15.31 -5.16
CA ILE A 142 -9.29 -16.49 -4.88
C ILE A 142 -10.60 -16.08 -4.23
N ARG A 143 -10.57 -15.18 -3.23
CA ARG A 143 -11.77 -14.65 -2.59
C ARG A 143 -12.71 -14.01 -3.61
N VAL A 144 -12.21 -13.13 -4.47
CA VAL A 144 -13.02 -12.41 -5.46
C VAL A 144 -13.71 -13.38 -6.43
N LEU A 145 -12.98 -14.41 -6.89
CA LEU A 145 -13.53 -15.41 -7.81
C LEU A 145 -14.57 -16.33 -7.15
N THR A 146 -14.35 -16.71 -5.89
CA THR A 146 -15.16 -17.70 -5.17
C THR A 146 -16.29 -17.10 -4.33
N GLY A 147 -16.16 -15.83 -3.94
CA GLY A 147 -17.02 -15.10 -3.00
C GLY A 147 -17.05 -15.70 -1.60
N ILE A 148 -16.02 -16.43 -1.20
CA ILE A 148 -15.87 -16.93 0.16
C ILE A 148 -15.75 -15.72 1.11
N SER A 149 -16.31 -15.85 2.30
CA SER A 149 -16.21 -14.81 3.32
C SER A 149 -14.76 -14.49 3.68
N ILE A 150 -14.44 -13.19 3.84
CA ILE A 150 -13.11 -12.70 4.19
C ILE A 150 -12.55 -13.34 5.47
N TRP A 151 -13.43 -13.75 6.40
CA TRP A 151 -13.05 -14.37 7.66
C TRP A 151 -12.22 -15.65 7.50
N TYR A 152 -12.45 -16.42 6.43
CA TYR A 152 -11.67 -17.63 6.14
C TYR A 152 -10.20 -17.35 5.79
N PHE A 153 -9.88 -16.11 5.42
CA PHE A 153 -8.52 -15.70 5.08
C PHE A 153 -7.87 -14.94 6.24
N ILE A 154 -8.62 -14.02 6.85
CA ILE A 154 -8.12 -13.18 7.95
C ILE A 154 -7.88 -13.98 9.22
N VAL A 155 -8.81 -14.84 9.65
CA VAL A 155 -8.68 -15.55 10.93
C VAL A 155 -7.46 -16.48 10.92
N PRO A 156 -7.26 -17.36 9.92
CA PRO A 156 -6.07 -18.21 9.88
C PRO A 156 -4.78 -17.40 9.72
N GLY A 157 -4.79 -16.36 8.88
CA GLY A 157 -3.63 -15.49 8.66
C GLY A 157 -3.17 -14.80 9.95
N TYR A 158 -4.09 -14.21 10.71
CA TYR A 158 -3.77 -13.59 12.00
C TYR A 158 -3.36 -14.61 13.06
N LEU A 159 -4.00 -15.79 13.11
CA LEU A 159 -3.59 -16.85 14.03
C LEU A 159 -2.14 -17.29 13.78
N ILE A 160 -1.78 -17.51 12.52
CA ILE A 160 -0.41 -17.86 12.12
C ILE A 160 0.55 -16.72 12.50
N ALA A 161 0.21 -15.46 12.19
CA ALA A 161 1.04 -14.32 12.53
C ALA A 161 1.27 -14.19 14.05
N LEU A 162 0.21 -14.32 14.86
CA LEU A 162 0.28 -14.28 16.32
C LEU A 162 1.14 -15.41 16.90
N MET A 163 1.02 -16.62 16.35
CA MET A 163 1.87 -17.74 16.74
C MET A 163 3.35 -17.49 16.38
N LEU A 164 3.62 -17.02 15.16
CA LEU A 164 4.98 -16.74 14.69
C LEU A 164 5.65 -15.63 15.52
N MET A 165 4.92 -14.61 15.94
CA MET A 165 5.46 -13.53 16.79
C MET A 165 6.04 -14.04 18.11
N ARG A 166 5.64 -15.22 18.60
CA ARG A 166 6.23 -15.81 19.81
C ARG A 166 7.64 -16.38 19.59
N PHE A 167 7.98 -16.71 18.34
CA PHE A 167 9.26 -17.34 17.97
C PHE A 167 10.26 -16.36 17.35
N VAL A 168 9.84 -15.13 17.11
CA VAL A 168 10.61 -14.08 16.42
C VAL A 168 11.01 -13.00 17.43
N SER A 169 12.18 -12.37 17.24
CA SER A 169 12.65 -11.31 18.14
C SER A 169 11.80 -10.03 18.01
N SER A 170 11.79 -9.21 19.07
CA SER A 170 11.02 -7.96 19.14
C SER A 170 11.33 -7.00 17.99
N GLU A 171 12.58 -6.99 17.51
CA GLU A 171 13.03 -6.11 16.43
C GLU A 171 12.38 -6.51 15.11
N PHE A 172 12.36 -7.81 14.79
CA PHE A 172 11.70 -8.32 13.58
C PHE A 172 10.18 -8.17 13.64
N VAL A 173 9.58 -8.31 14.82
CA VAL A 173 8.14 -8.03 15.00
C VAL A 173 7.83 -6.56 14.73
N ALA A 174 8.63 -5.63 15.28
CA ALA A 174 8.46 -4.19 15.04
C ALA A 174 8.62 -3.84 13.55
N ILE A 175 9.63 -4.42 12.89
CA ILE A 175 9.84 -4.24 11.44
C ILE A 175 8.65 -4.80 10.65
N ALA A 176 8.11 -5.96 11.02
CA ALA A 176 6.96 -6.55 10.34
C ALA A 176 5.70 -5.67 10.44
N PHE A 177 5.46 -5.05 11.59
CA PHE A 177 4.35 -4.09 11.76
C PHE A 177 4.53 -2.83 10.91
N ASP A 178 5.74 -2.26 10.86
CA ASP A 178 6.04 -1.09 10.04
C ASP A 178 5.97 -1.42 8.54
N ALA A 179 6.44 -2.61 8.16
CA ALA A 179 6.36 -3.12 6.79
C ALA A 179 4.93 -3.32 6.31
N GLY A 180 4.01 -3.72 7.18
CA GLY A 180 2.59 -3.79 6.86
C GLY A 180 2.03 -2.44 6.38
N GLY A 181 2.34 -1.36 7.10
CA GLY A 181 1.94 0.00 6.71
C GLY A 181 2.67 0.51 5.46
N ALA A 182 3.96 0.23 5.33
CA ALA A 182 4.74 0.63 4.16
C ALA A 182 4.32 -0.10 2.87
N ALA A 183 3.87 -1.35 2.96
CA ALA A 183 3.40 -2.15 1.83
C ALA A 183 2.06 -1.66 1.27
N THR A 184 1.20 -1.07 2.12
CA THR A 184 -0.09 -0.47 1.73
C THR A 184 0.08 0.92 1.12
N GLY A 185 1.04 1.05 0.20
CA GLY A 185 1.34 2.30 -0.47
C GLY A 185 0.23 2.78 -1.42
N PRO A 186 0.27 4.07 -1.80
CA PRO A 186 -0.72 4.66 -2.69
C PRO A 186 -0.70 4.02 -4.08
N MET A 187 0.38 3.34 -4.51
CA MET A 187 0.38 2.58 -5.76
C MET A 187 -0.28 1.20 -5.61
N THR A 188 0.14 0.46 -4.58
CA THR A 188 -0.32 -0.90 -4.28
C THR A 188 -1.83 -0.95 -4.13
N VAL A 189 -2.35 -0.10 -3.25
CA VAL A 189 -3.78 -0.11 -2.92
C VAL A 189 -4.60 0.30 -4.13
N THR A 190 -4.25 1.39 -4.81
CA THR A 190 -5.08 1.90 -5.91
C THR A 190 -5.13 0.94 -7.09
N PHE A 191 -4.00 0.32 -7.46
CA PHE A 191 -3.95 -0.53 -8.64
C PHE A 191 -4.60 -1.89 -8.40
N ILE A 192 -4.33 -2.51 -7.25
CA ILE A 192 -4.93 -3.80 -6.89
C ILE A 192 -6.43 -3.64 -6.66
N LEU A 193 -6.85 -2.56 -6.00
CA LEU A 193 -8.27 -2.28 -5.78
C LEU A 193 -9.00 -1.99 -7.10
N SER A 194 -8.46 -1.13 -7.98
CA SER A 194 -9.13 -0.81 -9.25
C SER A 194 -9.28 -2.04 -10.13
N MET A 195 -8.25 -2.89 -10.18
CA MET A 195 -8.31 -4.18 -10.89
C MET A 195 -9.35 -5.10 -10.28
N THR A 196 -9.37 -5.24 -8.95
CA THR A 196 -10.30 -6.12 -8.24
C THR A 196 -11.75 -5.67 -8.45
N VAL A 197 -12.01 -4.36 -8.39
CA VAL A 197 -13.31 -3.76 -8.72
C VAL A 197 -13.69 -4.06 -10.16
N GLY A 198 -12.75 -3.94 -11.11
CA GLY A 198 -12.99 -4.30 -12.52
C GLY A 198 -13.38 -5.76 -12.70
N VAL A 199 -12.70 -6.68 -12.00
CA VAL A 199 -13.06 -8.11 -12.00
C VAL A 199 -14.47 -8.32 -11.40
N ALA A 200 -14.74 -7.72 -10.25
CA ALA A 200 -16.00 -7.87 -9.54
C ALA A 200 -17.20 -7.38 -10.36
N LYS A 201 -17.05 -6.33 -11.17
CA LYS A 201 -18.11 -5.85 -12.08
C LYS A 201 -18.53 -6.89 -13.13
N GLN A 202 -17.65 -7.82 -13.47
CA GLN A 202 -17.88 -8.85 -14.47
C GLN A 202 -18.36 -10.18 -13.86
N LEU A 203 -18.27 -10.32 -12.54
CA LEU A 203 -18.71 -11.49 -11.79
C LEU A 203 -19.95 -11.13 -10.97
N ASP A 204 -21.11 -11.67 -11.34
CA ASP A 204 -22.38 -11.37 -10.65
C ASP A 204 -22.27 -11.60 -9.13
N ASN A 205 -22.72 -10.62 -8.34
CA ASN A 205 -22.78 -10.67 -6.87
C ASN A 205 -21.44 -10.92 -6.15
N ARG A 206 -20.32 -10.44 -6.68
CA ARG A 206 -19.02 -10.48 -5.97
C ARG A 206 -18.68 -9.14 -5.31
N GLU A 207 -18.31 -9.20 -4.04
CA GLU A 207 -17.74 -8.05 -3.34
C GLU A 207 -16.22 -7.98 -3.61
N PRO A 208 -15.70 -6.80 -4.00
CA PRO A 208 -14.26 -6.58 -4.18
C PRO A 208 -13.46 -6.67 -2.87
#